data_AF-A0A6V7JBU2-F1
#
_entry.id   AF-A0A6V7JBU2-F1
#
_cell.length_a   1.000
_cell.length_b   1.000
_cell.length_c   1.000
_cell.angle_alpha   90.00
_cell.angle_beta   90.00
_cell.angle_gamma   90.00
#
_symmetry.space_group_name_H-M   'P 1'
#
loop_
_entity.id
_entity.type
_entity.pdbx_description
1 polymer ?
#
loop_
_entity_poly.entity_id
_entity_poly.type
_entity_poly.pdbx_seq_one_letter_code
_entity_poly.pdbx_strand_id
1 'polypeptide(L)'
;IYDNLEHLKESNVDAFWISPVYPSPGVDSGYDIANFTDIDPIFGTLKEFDELLAKAHELGLKLLMDFVPNHSSDQHEWFKKSIKNIPPYNNYYVWANGSIKEDGTRVPPNNWVAVFGGPAWTWNEERQQFYLHQFTPQQPDLNYRDEKLNEEMK
;
A
#
# COMPACT_ATOMS: atom_id res chain seq x y z
N ILE A 1 -4.35 -20.50 -8.87
CA ILE A 1 -3.92 -21.03 -7.55
C ILE A 1 -4.84 -22.17 -7.11
N TYR A 2 -6.17 -21.94 -7.05
CA TYR A 2 -7.17 -22.91 -6.60
C TYR A 2 -7.01 -24.34 -7.15
N ASP A 3 -6.84 -24.48 -8.47
CA ASP A 3 -6.72 -25.78 -9.14
C ASP A 3 -5.40 -26.53 -8.86
N ASN A 4 -4.44 -25.88 -8.19
CA ASN A 4 -3.10 -26.42 -7.94
C ASN A 4 -2.83 -26.62 -6.44
N LEU A 5 -3.83 -26.50 -5.57
CA LEU A 5 -3.63 -26.70 -4.13
C LEU A 5 -3.26 -28.16 -3.80
N GLU A 6 -3.82 -29.12 -4.52
CA GLU A 6 -3.47 -30.53 -4.40
C GLU A 6 -1.99 -30.77 -4.71
N HIS A 7 -1.46 -30.09 -5.73
CA HIS A 7 -0.04 -30.17 -6.08
C HIS A 7 0.85 -29.66 -4.94
N LEU A 8 0.46 -28.58 -4.25
CA LEU A 8 1.20 -28.11 -3.07
C LEU A 8 1.21 -29.17 -1.97
N LYS A 9 0.07 -29.81 -1.72
CA LYS A 9 -0.04 -30.86 -0.71
C LYS A 9 0.80 -32.09 -1.06
N GLU A 10 0.75 -32.55 -2.31
CA GLU A 10 1.56 -33.66 -2.82
C GLU A 10 3.07 -33.35 -2.76
N SER A 11 3.43 -32.07 -2.88
CA SER A 11 4.81 -31.59 -2.72
C SER A 11 5.26 -31.45 -1.26
N ASN A 12 4.45 -31.90 -0.29
CA ASN A 12 4.69 -31.80 1.15
C ASN A 12 4.87 -30.35 1.65
N VAL A 13 4.13 -29.41 1.06
CA VAL A 13 4.03 -28.04 1.59
C VAL A 13 3.01 -28.01 2.73
N ASP A 14 3.35 -27.34 3.84
CA ASP A 14 2.44 -27.11 4.97
C ASP A 14 1.76 -25.73 4.90
N ALA A 15 2.46 -24.74 4.33
CA ALA A 15 1.99 -23.37 4.23
C ALA A 15 2.50 -22.72 2.94
N PHE A 16 1.70 -21.82 2.37
CA PHE A 16 2.11 -20.99 1.26
C PHE A 16 1.72 -19.54 1.50
N TRP A 17 2.47 -18.65 0.86
CA TRP A 17 2.29 -17.22 0.94
C TRP A 17 1.98 -16.71 -0.46
N ILE A 18 1.03 -15.78 -0.55
CA ILE A 18 0.74 -15.06 -1.79
C ILE A 18 1.17 -13.61 -1.63
N SER A 19 1.90 -13.12 -2.64
CA SER A 19 2.14 -11.68 -2.84
C SER A 19 0.80 -10.90 -2.86
N PRO A 20 0.83 -9.56 -2.76
CA PRO A 20 -0.40 -8.77 -2.67
C PRO A 20 -1.38 -9.05 -3.80
N VAL A 21 -2.63 -9.32 -3.43
CA VAL A 21 -3.77 -9.51 -4.36
C VAL A 21 -4.86 -8.46 -4.15
N TYR A 22 -4.57 -7.40 -3.40
CA TYR A 22 -5.46 -6.28 -3.15
C TYR A 22 -5.59 -5.38 -4.39
N PRO A 23 -6.69 -4.61 -4.54
CA PRO A 23 -6.83 -3.63 -5.60
C PRO A 23 -5.62 -2.70 -5.68
N SER A 24 -4.99 -2.65 -6.85
CA SER A 24 -3.76 -1.90 -7.08
C SER A 24 -3.69 -1.35 -8.51
N PRO A 25 -3.19 -0.12 -8.70
CA PRO A 25 -2.83 0.38 -10.03
C PRO A 25 -1.72 -0.41 -10.72
N GLY A 26 -0.97 -1.25 -9.98
CA GLY A 26 0.07 -2.12 -10.50
C GLY A 26 1.40 -1.40 -10.78
N VAL A 27 1.66 -0.25 -10.16
CA VAL A 27 2.91 0.51 -10.31
C VAL A 27 4.10 -0.27 -9.76
N ASP A 28 3.89 -0.97 -8.63
CA ASP A 28 4.87 -1.83 -7.99
C ASP A 28 4.31 -3.25 -7.87
N SER A 29 3.67 -3.74 -8.94
CA SER A 29 3.16 -5.12 -9.05
C SER A 29 2.27 -5.58 -7.88
N GLY A 30 1.42 -4.69 -7.37
CA GLY A 30 0.47 -4.99 -6.29
C GLY A 30 0.85 -4.41 -4.92
N TYR A 31 2.09 -3.95 -4.73
CA TYR A 31 2.53 -3.35 -3.46
C TYR A 31 2.05 -1.89 -3.29
N ASP A 32 1.60 -1.24 -4.36
CA ASP A 32 0.86 0.02 -4.32
C ASP A 32 -0.65 -0.24 -4.11
N ILE A 33 -1.05 -0.54 -2.87
CA ILE A 33 -2.43 -0.97 -2.52
C ILE A 33 -3.40 0.22 -2.47
N ALA A 34 -4.47 0.19 -3.25
CA ALA A 34 -5.52 1.22 -3.28
C ALA A 34 -6.72 0.91 -2.37
N ASN A 35 -6.89 -0.35 -1.96
CA ASN A 35 -7.90 -0.78 -0.99
C ASN A 35 -7.42 -2.04 -0.25
N PHE A 36 -7.21 -1.96 1.06
CA PHE A 36 -6.70 -3.09 1.86
C PHE A 36 -7.73 -4.20 2.16
N THR A 37 -9.02 -3.98 1.89
CA THR A 37 -10.10 -4.89 2.35
C THR A 37 -10.86 -5.56 1.21
N ASP A 38 -10.31 -5.59 0.00
CA ASP A 38 -10.92 -6.21 -1.17
C ASP A 38 -9.86 -6.96 -1.99
N ILE A 39 -10.29 -7.68 -3.02
CA ILE A 39 -9.42 -8.40 -3.96
C ILE A 39 -9.41 -7.66 -5.30
N ASP A 40 -8.23 -7.52 -5.91
CA ASP A 40 -8.14 -6.92 -7.24
C ASP A 40 -8.95 -7.77 -8.24
N PRO A 41 -9.84 -7.15 -9.04
CA PRO A 41 -10.65 -7.87 -10.02
C PRO A 41 -9.85 -8.70 -11.03
N ILE A 42 -8.56 -8.42 -11.25
CA ILE A 42 -7.71 -9.25 -12.11
C ILE A 42 -7.42 -10.64 -11.49
N PHE A 43 -7.48 -10.74 -10.16
CA PHE A 43 -7.25 -11.98 -9.40
C PHE A 43 -8.54 -12.68 -9.00
N GLY A 44 -9.66 -11.95 -8.94
CA GLY A 44 -10.99 -12.50 -8.66
C GLY A 44 -11.79 -11.61 -7.72
N THR A 45 -12.61 -12.24 -6.89
CA THR A 45 -13.49 -11.61 -5.92
C THR A 45 -13.20 -12.12 -4.51
N LEU A 46 -13.68 -11.39 -3.48
CA LEU A 46 -13.64 -11.86 -2.09
C LEU A 46 -14.26 -13.27 -1.92
N LYS A 47 -15.34 -13.56 -2.67
CA LYS A 47 -15.97 -14.89 -2.63
C LYS A 47 -15.04 -15.98 -3.17
N GLU A 48 -14.37 -15.74 -4.30
CA GLU A 48 -13.41 -16.70 -4.85
C GLU A 48 -12.18 -16.86 -3.95
N PHE A 49 -11.79 -15.80 -3.24
CA PHE A 49 -10.77 -15.87 -2.19
C PHE A 49 -11.22 -16.74 -1.00
N ASP A 50 -12.47 -16.61 -0.54
CA ASP A 50 -13.04 -17.48 0.51
C ASP A 50 -13.05 -18.96 0.07
N GLU A 51 -13.40 -19.23 -1.19
CA GLU A 51 -13.37 -20.58 -1.77
C GLU A 51 -11.93 -21.14 -1.79
N LEU A 52 -10.95 -20.33 -2.20
CA LEU A 52 -9.53 -20.69 -2.14
C LEU A 52 -9.06 -21.02 -0.72
N LEU A 53 -9.41 -20.18 0.24
CA LEU A 53 -9.02 -20.35 1.64
C LEU A 53 -9.65 -21.60 2.24
N ALA A 54 -10.94 -21.85 1.97
CA ALA A 54 -11.65 -23.04 2.43
C ALA A 54 -10.98 -24.33 1.91
N LYS A 55 -10.74 -24.41 0.60
CA LYS A 55 -10.07 -25.57 -0.01
C LYS A 55 -8.64 -25.77 0.51
N ALA A 56 -7.88 -24.69 0.71
CA ALA A 56 -6.54 -24.78 1.30
C ALA A 56 -6.59 -25.41 2.70
N HIS A 57 -7.52 -24.96 3.56
CA HIS A 57 -7.69 -25.51 4.89
C HIS A 57 -8.16 -26.97 4.91
N GLU A 58 -9.05 -27.37 3.98
CA GLU A 58 -9.47 -28.77 3.83
C GLU A 58 -8.30 -29.72 3.53
N LEU A 59 -7.32 -29.24 2.76
CA LEU A 59 -6.08 -29.97 2.46
C LEU A 59 -5.04 -29.90 3.59
N GLY A 60 -5.35 -29.20 4.68
CA GLY A 60 -4.45 -28.97 5.80
C GLY A 60 -3.34 -27.94 5.52
N LEU A 61 -3.46 -27.16 4.45
CA LEU A 61 -2.52 -26.09 4.11
C LEU A 61 -2.83 -24.82 4.92
N LYS A 62 -1.80 -24.01 5.17
CA LYS A 62 -1.96 -22.63 5.69
C LYS A 62 -1.71 -21.62 4.57
N LEU A 63 -2.57 -20.62 4.48
CA LEU A 63 -2.39 -19.47 3.59
C LEU A 63 -1.92 -18.27 4.42
N LEU A 64 -0.83 -17.63 3.99
CA LEU A 64 -0.41 -16.33 4.49
C LEU A 64 -0.69 -15.26 3.43
N MET A 65 -1.27 -14.16 3.86
CA MET A 65 -1.42 -12.94 3.05
C MET A 65 -0.19 -12.06 3.24
N ASP A 66 0.30 -11.46 2.17
CA ASP A 66 1.26 -10.37 2.29
C ASP A 66 0.59 -9.11 2.85
N PHE A 67 1.25 -8.44 3.78
CA PHE A 67 0.77 -7.19 4.36
C PHE A 67 1.83 -6.11 4.20
N VAL A 68 1.44 -5.01 3.55
CA VAL A 68 2.32 -3.87 3.25
C VAL A 68 1.93 -2.69 4.14
N PRO A 69 2.50 -2.56 5.36
CA PRO A 69 2.11 -1.52 6.30
C PRO A 69 2.66 -0.14 5.93
N ASN A 70 3.84 -0.05 5.32
CA ASN A 70 4.58 1.22 5.25
C ASN A 70 3.85 2.32 4.46
N HIS A 71 3.16 1.97 3.38
CA HIS A 71 2.58 2.91 2.43
C HIS A 71 1.28 2.33 1.85
N SER A 72 0.49 3.20 1.22
CA SER A 72 -0.59 2.79 0.32
C SER A 72 -0.36 3.40 -1.05
N SER A 73 -1.21 3.08 -2.02
CA SER A 73 -1.29 3.79 -3.30
C SER A 73 -1.72 5.25 -3.11
N ASP A 74 -1.24 6.15 -3.97
CA ASP A 74 -1.76 7.50 -4.14
C ASP A 74 -3.22 7.54 -4.63
N GLN A 75 -3.73 6.40 -5.15
CA GLN A 75 -5.12 6.23 -5.52
C GLN A 75 -6.01 5.79 -4.34
N HIS A 76 -5.42 5.46 -3.19
CA HIS A 76 -6.19 5.06 -2.01
C HIS A 76 -7.05 6.22 -1.51
N GLU A 77 -8.27 5.91 -1.07
CA GLU A 77 -9.22 6.90 -0.54
C GLU A 77 -8.62 7.74 0.61
N TRP A 78 -7.83 7.13 1.49
CA TRP A 78 -7.12 7.82 2.56
C TRP A 78 -6.19 8.91 2.02
N PHE A 79 -5.38 8.64 0.99
CA PHE A 79 -4.47 9.65 0.43
C PHE A 79 -5.24 10.78 -0.23
N LYS A 80 -6.27 10.44 -1.02
CA LYS A 80 -7.19 11.41 -1.66
C LYS A 80 -7.85 12.33 -0.63
N LYS A 81 -8.26 11.81 0.53
CA LYS A 81 -8.81 12.61 1.64
C LYS A 81 -7.73 13.39 2.39
N SER A 82 -6.53 12.85 2.52
CA SER A 82 -5.39 13.50 3.16
C SER A 82 -4.91 14.74 2.40
N ILE A 83 -4.82 14.64 1.07
CA ILE A 83 -4.54 15.77 0.16
C ILE A 83 -5.49 16.95 0.46
N LYS A 84 -6.78 16.64 0.65
CA LYS A 84 -7.86 17.61 0.94
C LYS A 84 -7.93 18.06 2.39
N ASN A 85 -7.02 17.61 3.25
CA ASN A 85 -7.02 17.90 4.68
C ASN A 85 -8.29 17.47 5.42
N ILE A 86 -8.93 16.37 4.99
CA ILE A 86 -10.17 15.88 5.59
C ILE A 86 -9.85 14.99 6.80
N PRO A 87 -10.33 15.31 8.02
CA PRO A 87 -10.17 14.43 9.18
C PRO A 87 -11.01 13.13 9.07
N PRO A 88 -10.53 12.00 9.62
CA PRO A 88 -9.26 11.84 10.34
C PRO A 88 -8.03 11.66 9.44
N TYR A 89 -8.22 11.54 8.13
CA TYR A 89 -7.18 11.19 7.15
C TYR A 89 -6.10 12.27 6.92
N ASN A 90 -6.34 13.49 7.41
CA ASN A 90 -5.45 14.63 7.25
C ASN A 90 -4.02 14.39 7.77
N ASN A 91 -3.84 13.45 8.71
CA ASN A 91 -2.54 13.07 9.27
C ASN A 91 -2.14 11.61 8.99
N TYR A 92 -2.88 10.87 8.16
CA TYR A 92 -2.56 9.47 7.84
C TYR A 92 -1.24 9.31 7.05
N TYR A 93 -0.74 10.39 6.46
CA TYR A 93 0.50 10.40 5.67
C TYR A 93 1.48 11.44 6.20
N VAL A 94 2.75 11.25 5.89
CA VAL A 94 3.81 12.17 6.32
C VAL A 94 3.86 13.37 5.35
N TRP A 95 3.29 14.48 5.79
CA TRP A 95 3.37 15.78 5.11
C TRP A 95 4.42 16.69 5.73
N ALA A 96 5.17 17.41 4.89
CA ALA A 96 6.15 18.39 5.34
C ALA A 96 6.22 19.62 4.42
N ASN A 97 6.51 20.76 5.02
CA ASN A 97 6.85 21.96 4.27
C ASN A 97 8.29 21.87 3.78
N GLY A 98 8.51 22.25 2.52
CA GLY A 98 9.84 22.52 1.99
C GLY A 98 10.15 24.01 1.98
N SER A 99 11.06 24.43 1.11
CA SER A 99 11.26 25.84 0.77
C SER A 99 11.01 26.08 -0.72
N ILE A 100 10.71 27.33 -1.07
CA ILE A 100 10.56 27.77 -2.46
C ILE A 100 11.65 28.81 -2.69
N LYS A 101 12.50 28.57 -3.69
CA LYS A 101 13.53 29.52 -4.12
C LYS A 101 12.90 30.70 -4.86
N GLU A 102 13.66 31.79 -5.02
CA GLU A 102 13.19 32.99 -5.74
C GLU A 102 12.76 32.70 -7.19
N ASP A 103 13.35 31.69 -7.83
CA ASP A 103 13.00 31.23 -9.18
C ASP A 103 11.75 30.33 -9.22
N GLY A 104 11.08 30.11 -8.09
CA GLY A 104 9.92 29.24 -7.95
C GLY A 104 10.26 27.76 -7.77
N THR A 105 11.55 27.37 -7.78
CA THR A 105 11.96 25.98 -7.57
C THR A 105 11.60 25.54 -6.17
N ARG A 106 10.86 24.43 -6.07
CA ARG A 106 10.50 23.80 -4.80
C ARG A 106 11.62 22.89 -4.32
N VAL A 107 12.01 23.05 -3.08
CA VAL A 107 13.09 22.30 -2.43
C VAL A 107 12.47 21.42 -1.35
N PRO A 108 12.69 20.10 -1.38
CA PRO A 108 12.15 19.18 -0.38
C PRO A 108 12.72 19.47 1.02
N PRO A 109 12.05 19.01 2.10
CA PRO A 109 12.44 19.30 3.48
C PRO A 109 13.84 18.78 3.87
N ASN A 110 14.34 17.76 3.18
CA ASN A 110 15.67 17.20 3.38
C ASN A 110 16.18 16.52 2.10
N ASN A 111 17.37 15.91 2.16
CA ASN A 111 18.04 15.23 1.05
C ASN A 111 17.81 13.72 1.01
N TRP A 112 16.73 13.21 1.61
CA TRP A 112 16.42 11.78 1.59
C TRP A 112 16.15 11.29 0.16
N VAL A 113 16.61 10.07 -0.12
CA VAL A 113 16.58 9.44 -1.43
C VAL A 113 15.64 8.24 -1.37
N ALA A 114 14.74 8.13 -2.35
CA ALA A 114 13.85 6.98 -2.47
C ALA A 114 14.64 5.72 -2.88
N VAL A 115 14.17 4.54 -2.46
CA VAL A 115 14.79 3.25 -2.77
C VAL A 115 14.90 3.02 -4.28
N PHE A 116 13.90 3.46 -5.06
CA PHE A 116 13.90 3.35 -6.52
C PHE A 116 14.55 4.54 -7.25
N GLY A 117 15.22 5.42 -6.50
CA GLY A 117 15.96 6.57 -7.02
C GLY A 117 15.16 7.87 -7.04
N GLY A 118 15.91 8.98 -7.06
CA GLY A 118 15.33 10.33 -6.96
C GLY A 118 15.02 10.76 -5.52
N PRO A 119 14.48 11.97 -5.33
CA PRO A 119 14.09 12.46 -4.00
C PRO A 119 12.96 11.61 -3.39
N ALA A 120 13.00 11.39 -2.08
CA ALA A 120 11.92 10.71 -1.34
C ALA A 120 10.69 11.60 -1.04
N TRP A 121 10.62 12.78 -1.67
CA TRP A 121 9.60 13.78 -1.39
C TRP A 121 9.02 14.29 -2.69
N THR A 122 7.69 14.20 -2.81
CA THR A 122 6.96 14.72 -3.98
C THR A 122 6.03 15.85 -3.54
N TRP A 123 6.05 16.95 -4.29
CA TRP A 123 5.16 18.09 -4.04
C TRP A 123 3.74 17.79 -4.50
N ASN A 124 2.75 18.07 -3.66
CA ASN A 124 1.34 18.00 -4.03
C ASN A 124 0.75 19.42 -4.20
N GLU A 125 0.16 19.69 -5.36
CA GLU A 125 -0.37 21.01 -5.72
C GLU A 125 -1.65 21.40 -4.97
N GLU A 126 -2.49 20.45 -4.57
CA GLU A 126 -3.72 20.79 -3.85
C GLU A 126 -3.42 21.02 -2.36
N ARG A 127 -2.54 20.18 -1.78
CA ARG A 127 -2.12 20.27 -0.39
C ARG A 127 -1.12 21.38 -0.12
N GLN A 128 -0.37 21.82 -1.16
CA GLN A 128 0.73 22.77 -1.06
C GLN A 128 1.81 22.34 -0.05
N GLN A 129 2.09 21.04 0.01
CA GLN A 129 3.13 20.44 0.85
C GLN A 129 3.80 19.28 0.10
N PHE A 130 4.98 18.88 0.58
CA PHE A 130 5.60 17.63 0.16
C PHE A 130 5.01 16.47 0.97
N TYR A 131 4.78 15.32 0.33
CA TYR A 131 4.57 14.05 1.01
C TYR A 131 5.79 13.16 0.86
N LEU A 132 6.06 12.36 1.89
CA LEU A 132 7.11 11.35 1.88
C LEU A 132 6.66 10.14 1.06
N HIS A 133 7.59 9.56 0.31
CA HIS A 133 7.49 8.21 -0.23
C HIS A 133 8.88 7.58 -0.20
N GLN A 134 9.02 6.40 0.41
CA GLN A 134 10.30 5.69 0.41
C GLN A 134 10.52 4.88 -0.87
N PHE A 135 9.47 4.58 -1.62
CA PHE A 135 9.51 3.81 -2.86
C PHE A 135 9.13 4.72 -4.04
N THR A 136 8.09 4.40 -4.80
CA THR A 136 7.63 5.26 -5.90
C THR A 136 6.84 6.48 -5.38
N PRO A 137 6.74 7.58 -6.16
CA PRO A 137 5.85 8.69 -5.83
C PRO A 137 4.38 8.29 -5.65
N GLN A 138 3.97 7.16 -6.22
CA GLN A 138 2.63 6.58 -6.10
C GLN A 138 2.44 5.74 -4.83
N GLN A 139 3.47 5.61 -4.00
CA GLN A 139 3.47 4.90 -2.72
C GLN A 139 3.72 5.87 -1.55
N PRO A 140 2.82 6.83 -1.26
CA PRO A 140 2.96 7.75 -0.14
C PRO A 140 3.03 7.00 1.21
N ASP A 141 4.03 7.36 2.00
CA ASP A 141 4.31 6.73 3.29
C ASP A 141 3.27 7.11 4.35
N LEU A 142 2.78 6.10 5.04
CA LEU A 142 1.81 6.22 6.12
C LEU A 142 2.50 6.73 7.40
N ASN A 143 1.82 7.59 8.14
CA ASN A 143 2.37 8.22 9.33
C ASN A 143 2.03 7.44 10.62
N TYR A 144 2.84 6.43 10.95
CA TYR A 144 2.68 5.60 12.15
C TYR A 144 2.84 6.33 13.50
N ARG A 145 3.09 7.64 13.50
CA ARG A 145 3.00 8.47 14.71
C ARG A 145 1.57 8.93 15.01
N ASP A 146 0.66 8.81 14.05
CA ASP A 146 -0.75 9.12 14.24
C ASP A 146 -1.49 7.93 14.87
N GLU A 147 -2.12 8.16 16.02
CA GLU A 147 -2.82 7.10 16.77
C GLU A 147 -4.03 6.54 16.01
N LYS A 148 -4.68 7.34 15.16
CA LYS A 148 -5.86 6.87 14.41
C LYS A 148 -5.45 5.95 13.28
N LEU A 149 -4.35 6.25 12.59
CA LEU A 149 -3.75 5.31 11.64
C LEU A 149 -3.34 4.02 12.35
N ASN A 150 -2.70 4.10 13.52
CA ASN A 150 -2.31 2.91 14.28
C ASN A 150 -3.51 2.05 14.67
N GLU A 151 -4.68 2.65 14.92
CA GLU A 151 -5.91 1.91 15.20
C GLU A 151 -6.51 1.30 13.93
N GLU A 152 -6.49 2.03 12.79
CA GLU A 152 -6.97 1.53 11.49
C GLU A 152 -6.19 0.30 10.99
N MET A 153 -4.93 0.17 11.37
CA MET A 153 -4.02 -0.89 10.95
C MET A 153 -4.10 -2.18 11.78
N LYS A 154 -4.96 -2.25 12.80
CA LYS A 154 -5.15 -3.42 13.67
C LYS A 154 -6.29 -4.30 13.18
#